data_AF-A0A559RC50-F1
#
_entry.id   AF-A0A559RC50-F1
#
_cell.length_a   1.000
_cell.length_b   1.000
_cell.length_c   1.000
_cell.angle_alpha   90.00
_cell.angle_beta   90.00
_cell.angle_gamma   90.00
#
_symmetry.space_group_name_H-M   'P 1'
#
loop_
_entity.id
_entity.type
_entity.pdbx_description
1 polymer ?
#
loop_
_entity_poly.entity_id
_entity_poly.type
_entity_poly.pdbx_seq_one_letter_code
_entity_poly.pdbx_strand_id
1 'polypeptide(L)'
;MNLVIDVGNTRTKLAVFDKNNIITVVIVEQSEVLDGIKELRKSYNQLHLAIVSSVGIMDQAVVNYLSLHFNLLVLSHETPLPFNNLYSTPKTLGIDRIALVCASVQQFANKNVLIIDAGTCITYDFITNTNDYLGGSISPGIRMRYKALHYQTAKLPLLETQFPEHFIGNSTINAINSGIVYGVLSEIDGIIERYSADYSDLTIILTGGDTNFLSKQLKSSIFANSNFLLEGLNFILQYNTNG
;
A
#
# COMPACT_ATOMS: atom_id res chain seq x y z
N MET A 1 11.59 -17.40 -10.56
CA MET A 1 10.37 -16.94 -9.86
C MET A 1 10.77 -16.28 -8.56
N ASN A 2 9.99 -15.32 -8.09
CA ASN A 2 10.28 -14.53 -6.91
C ASN A 2 9.19 -14.71 -5.85
N LEU A 3 9.58 -14.84 -4.58
CA LEU A 3 8.66 -14.79 -3.45
C LEU A 3 8.65 -13.36 -2.88
N VAL A 4 7.48 -12.77 -2.79
CA VAL A 4 7.25 -11.45 -2.19
C VAL A 4 6.42 -11.63 -0.93
N ILE A 5 6.87 -11.05 0.18
CA ILE A 5 6.23 -11.15 1.49
C ILE A 5 6.00 -9.74 2.01
N ASP A 6 4.73 -9.37 2.16
CA ASP A 6 4.29 -8.12 2.77
C ASP A 6 3.62 -8.40 4.11
N VAL A 7 4.35 -8.14 5.20
CA VAL A 7 3.91 -8.38 6.58
C VAL A 7 3.30 -7.09 7.12
N GLY A 8 1.96 -7.00 7.05
CA GLY A 8 1.18 -5.91 7.62
C GLY A 8 0.74 -6.15 9.07
N ASN A 9 0.09 -5.17 9.69
CA ASN A 9 -0.35 -5.28 11.09
C ASN A 9 -1.41 -6.37 11.34
N THR A 10 -2.30 -6.61 10.37
CA THR A 10 -3.45 -7.51 10.54
C THR A 10 -3.33 -8.78 9.71
N ARG A 11 -2.67 -8.71 8.56
CA ARG A 11 -2.57 -9.81 7.59
C ARG A 11 -1.22 -9.75 6.89
N THR A 12 -0.74 -10.91 6.48
CA THR A 12 0.47 -11.04 5.66
C THR A 12 0.07 -11.52 4.27
N LYS A 13 0.57 -10.84 3.23
CA LYS A 13 0.40 -11.25 1.84
C LYS A 13 1.66 -11.97 1.37
N LEU A 14 1.49 -13.18 0.87
CA LEU A 14 2.53 -13.99 0.22
C LEU A 14 2.22 -14.04 -1.27
N ALA A 15 3.15 -13.63 -2.12
CA ALA A 15 2.94 -13.62 -3.55
C ALA A 15 4.09 -14.28 -4.30
N VAL A 16 3.74 -15.07 -5.33
CA VAL A 16 4.70 -15.67 -6.25
C VAL A 16 4.64 -14.92 -7.57
N PHE A 17 5.79 -14.44 -8.01
CA PHE A 17 5.95 -13.74 -9.29
C PHE A 17 6.77 -14.58 -10.27
N ASP A 18 6.35 -14.57 -11.53
CA ASP A 18 7.21 -14.90 -12.66
C ASP A 18 7.49 -13.64 -13.47
N LYS A 19 8.74 -13.18 -13.43
CA LYS A 19 9.14 -11.85 -13.88
C LYS A 19 8.24 -10.78 -13.25
N ASN A 20 7.42 -10.09 -14.04
CA ASN A 20 6.53 -9.03 -13.58
C ASN A 20 5.09 -9.50 -13.34
N ASN A 21 4.79 -10.77 -13.64
CA ASN A 21 3.43 -11.30 -13.54
C ASN A 21 3.23 -11.97 -12.18
N ILE A 22 2.17 -11.58 -11.49
CA ILE A 22 1.69 -12.30 -10.31
C ILE A 22 1.09 -13.63 -10.74
N ILE A 23 1.64 -14.72 -10.21
CA ILE A 23 1.15 -16.09 -10.44
C ILE A 23 0.15 -16.49 -9.35
N THR A 24 0.42 -16.12 -8.10
CA THR A 24 -0.44 -16.44 -6.96
C THR A 24 -0.26 -15.39 -5.87
N VAL A 25 -1.35 -15.07 -5.17
CA VAL A 25 -1.34 -14.32 -3.91
C VAL A 25 -2.11 -15.13 -2.88
N VAL A 26 -1.50 -15.35 -1.72
CA VAL A 26 -2.12 -15.97 -0.55
C VAL A 26 -2.11 -14.94 0.57
N ILE A 27 -3.22 -14.83 1.29
CA ILE A 27 -3.34 -13.97 2.46
C ILE A 27 -3.43 -14.89 3.67
N VAL A 28 -2.52 -14.71 4.62
CA VAL A 28 -2.41 -15.56 5.81
C VAL A 28 -2.38 -14.70 7.06
N GLU A 29 -2.76 -15.29 8.19
CA GLU A 29 -2.52 -14.70 9.50
C GLU A 29 -1.04 -14.80 9.89
N GLN A 30 -0.61 -14.00 10.86
CA GLN A 30 0.80 -13.94 11.27
C GLN A 30 1.35 -15.30 11.73
N SER A 31 0.52 -16.11 12.39
CA SER A 31 0.88 -17.46 12.86
C SER A 31 1.07 -18.48 11.73
N GLU A 32 0.52 -18.22 10.53
CA GLU A 32 0.49 -19.16 9.41
C GLU A 32 1.52 -18.82 8.33
N VAL A 33 2.26 -17.72 8.49
CA VAL A 33 3.25 -17.23 7.51
C VAL A 33 4.26 -18.30 7.12
N LEU A 34 4.86 -18.97 8.11
CA LEU A 34 5.89 -19.97 7.86
C LEU A 34 5.36 -21.15 7.04
N ASP A 35 4.15 -21.62 7.36
CA ASP A 35 3.56 -22.76 6.68
C ASP A 35 3.10 -22.40 5.27
N GLY A 36 2.52 -21.21 5.07
CA GLY A 36 2.23 -20.68 3.74
C GLY A 36 3.48 -20.55 2.85
N ILE A 37 4.61 -20.11 3.40
CA ILE A 37 5.89 -20.06 2.66
C ILE A 37 6.35 -21.46 2.25
N LYS A 38 6.28 -22.44 3.17
CA LYS A 38 6.65 -23.84 2.87
C LYS A 38 5.76 -24.44 1.79
N GLU A 39 4.47 -24.18 1.83
CA GLU A 39 3.52 -24.66 0.82
C GLU A 39 3.82 -24.07 -0.56
N LEU A 40 3.98 -22.75 -0.65
CA LEU A 40 4.36 -22.10 -1.91
C LEU A 40 5.68 -22.64 -2.47
N ARG A 41 6.69 -22.84 -1.62
CA ARG A 41 7.98 -23.41 -2.05
C ARG A 41 7.85 -24.84 -2.57
N LYS A 42 6.95 -25.66 -1.98
CA LYS A 42 6.65 -27.01 -2.49
C LYS A 42 5.92 -26.97 -3.83
N SER A 43 5.04 -26.00 -4.04
CA SER A 43 4.28 -25.84 -5.29
C SER A 43 5.12 -25.24 -6.43
N TYR A 44 6.13 -24.44 -6.10
CA TYR A 44 6.95 -23.70 -7.07
C TYR A 44 8.44 -23.95 -6.87
N ASN A 45 8.96 -24.99 -7.52
CA ASN A 45 10.35 -25.46 -7.36
C ASN A 45 11.45 -24.45 -7.75
N GLN A 46 11.11 -23.39 -8.48
CA GLN A 46 12.04 -22.35 -8.97
C GLN A 46 12.03 -21.06 -8.12
N LEU A 47 11.44 -21.10 -6.92
CA LEU A 47 11.46 -20.02 -5.95
C LEU A 47 12.81 -19.99 -5.21
N HIS A 48 13.73 -19.16 -5.68
CA HIS A 48 15.07 -19.00 -5.10
C HIS A 48 15.34 -17.59 -4.54
N LEU A 49 14.62 -16.59 -5.04
CA LEU A 49 14.73 -15.20 -4.58
C LEU A 49 13.53 -14.88 -3.70
N ALA A 50 13.76 -14.19 -2.60
CA ALA A 50 12.69 -13.68 -1.74
C ALA A 50 12.95 -12.24 -1.32
N ILE A 51 11.88 -11.45 -1.24
CA ILE A 51 11.89 -10.16 -0.57
C ILE A 51 10.86 -10.15 0.55
N VAL A 52 11.23 -9.55 1.68
CA VAL A 52 10.31 -9.31 2.79
C VAL A 52 10.28 -7.83 3.16
N SER A 53 9.07 -7.32 3.31
CA SER A 53 8.75 -6.04 3.94
C SER A 53 7.94 -6.31 5.20
N SER A 54 8.32 -5.70 6.33
CA SER A 54 7.62 -5.89 7.59
C SER A 54 7.51 -4.60 8.38
N VAL A 55 6.28 -4.17 8.67
CA VAL A 55 6.02 -2.99 9.51
C VAL A 55 6.18 -3.28 11.01
N GLY A 56 6.49 -4.52 11.38
CA GLY A 56 6.71 -4.98 12.77
C GLY A 56 7.83 -6.01 12.90
N ILE A 57 7.93 -6.63 14.08
CA ILE A 57 8.90 -7.69 14.36
C ILE A 57 8.40 -8.98 13.70
N MET A 58 9.19 -9.54 12.79
CA MET A 58 8.91 -10.84 12.18
C MET A 58 9.39 -11.97 13.08
N ASP A 59 8.66 -13.10 13.07
CA ASP A 59 9.07 -14.30 13.79
C ASP A 59 10.46 -14.78 13.33
N GLN A 60 11.36 -15.00 14.28
CA GLN A 60 12.72 -15.48 14.02
C GLN A 60 12.74 -16.81 13.26
N ALA A 61 11.75 -17.68 13.48
CA ALA A 61 11.61 -18.92 12.73
C ALA A 61 11.38 -18.68 11.23
N VAL A 62 10.58 -17.66 10.88
CA VAL A 62 10.35 -17.24 9.49
C VAL A 62 11.63 -16.68 8.89
N VAL A 63 12.31 -15.76 9.59
CA VAL A 63 13.58 -15.17 9.14
C VAL A 63 14.63 -16.25 8.86
N ASN A 64 14.79 -17.19 9.78
CA ASN A 64 15.75 -18.28 9.67
C ASN A 64 15.42 -19.19 8.48
N TYR A 65 14.15 -19.57 8.32
CA TYR A 65 13.71 -20.40 7.20
C TYR A 65 13.97 -19.69 5.85
N LEU A 66 13.63 -18.41 5.76
CA LEU A 66 13.86 -17.62 4.55
C LEU A 66 15.35 -17.53 4.21
N SER A 67 16.19 -17.23 5.20
CA SER A 67 17.65 -17.10 5.00
C SER A 67 18.32 -18.42 4.59
N LEU A 68 17.78 -19.56 5.03
CA LEU A 68 18.31 -20.89 4.69
C LEU A 68 17.89 -21.39 3.32
N HIS A 69 16.76 -20.91 2.78
CA HIS A 69 16.14 -21.48 1.58
C HIS A 69 16.04 -20.52 0.40
N PHE A 70 16.27 -19.23 0.62
CA PHE A 70 16.20 -18.19 -0.40
C PHE A 70 17.42 -17.29 -0.31
N ASN A 71 17.81 -16.71 -1.45
CA ASN A 71 18.59 -15.49 -1.44
C ASN A 71 17.63 -14.34 -1.06
N LEU A 72 17.68 -13.97 0.21
CA LEU A 72 16.71 -13.10 0.88
C LEU A 72 17.17 -11.65 0.85
N LEU A 73 16.29 -10.77 0.37
CA LEU A 73 16.37 -9.33 0.56
C LEU A 73 15.37 -8.91 1.63
N VAL A 74 15.86 -8.32 2.71
CA VAL A 74 15.01 -7.66 3.71
C VAL A 74 14.96 -6.18 3.36
N LEU A 75 13.77 -5.66 3.03
CA LEU A 75 13.62 -4.25 2.68
C LEU A 75 13.95 -3.37 3.89
N SER A 76 14.88 -2.44 3.68
CA SER A 76 15.27 -1.42 4.66
C SER A 76 15.53 -0.08 3.98
N HIS A 77 15.74 0.98 4.77
CA HIS A 77 16.08 2.31 4.26
C HIS A 77 17.45 2.39 3.57
N GLU A 78 18.29 1.37 3.75
CA GLU A 78 19.59 1.22 3.11
C GLU A 78 19.53 0.41 1.80
N THR A 79 18.38 -0.19 1.49
CA THR A 79 18.20 -0.94 0.25
C THR A 79 18.33 0.01 -0.95
N PRO A 80 19.16 -0.28 -1.96
CA PRO A 80 19.22 0.50 -3.19
C PRO A 80 17.85 0.59 -3.88
N LEU A 81 17.44 1.82 -4.24
CA LEU A 81 16.14 2.12 -4.83
C LEU A 81 16.29 2.66 -6.26
N PRO A 82 15.29 2.45 -7.14
CA PRO A 82 15.27 2.95 -8.51
C PRO A 82 14.85 4.43 -8.62
N PHE A 83 14.86 5.17 -7.51
CA PHE A 83 14.46 6.58 -7.43
C PHE A 83 15.30 7.34 -6.40
N ASN A 84 15.32 8.66 -6.52
CA ASN A 84 16.00 9.53 -5.59
C ASN A 84 15.06 9.92 -4.43
N ASN A 85 15.40 9.51 -3.21
CA ASN A 85 14.59 9.82 -2.03
C ASN A 85 14.98 11.20 -1.46
N LEU A 86 14.22 12.24 -1.82
CA LEU A 86 14.42 13.61 -1.33
C LEU A 86 13.63 13.91 -0.03
N TYR A 87 13.02 12.90 0.59
CA TYR A 87 12.35 13.06 1.87
C TYR A 87 13.37 13.51 2.93
N SER A 88 13.05 14.56 3.70
CA SER A 88 14.03 15.19 4.62
C SER A 88 14.52 14.25 5.72
N THR A 89 13.73 13.23 6.05
CA THR A 89 14.05 12.21 7.06
C THR A 89 13.90 10.82 6.42
N PRO A 90 14.79 10.42 5.50
CA PRO A 90 14.58 9.24 4.65
C PRO A 90 14.44 7.94 5.47
N LYS A 91 15.10 7.86 6.62
CA LYS A 91 15.01 6.73 7.57
C LYS A 91 13.69 6.61 8.33
N THR A 92 12.83 7.62 8.27
CA THR A 92 11.49 7.59 8.90
C THR A 92 10.38 7.31 7.90
N LEU A 93 10.70 7.18 6.61
CA LEU A 93 9.71 6.86 5.58
C LEU A 93 9.20 5.44 5.78
N GLY A 94 7.88 5.23 5.68
CA GLY A 94 7.29 3.89 5.73
C GLY A 94 7.85 3.01 4.61
N ILE A 95 8.24 1.78 4.94
CA ILE A 95 8.78 0.81 3.95
C ILE A 95 7.72 0.38 2.92
N ASP A 96 6.46 0.37 3.33
CA ASP A 96 5.29 0.20 2.45
C ASP A 96 5.23 1.33 1.40
N ARG A 97 5.41 2.58 1.83
CA ARG A 97 5.47 3.75 0.94
C ARG A 97 6.65 3.66 -0.04
N ILE A 98 7.81 3.17 0.40
CA ILE A 98 8.95 2.90 -0.51
C ILE A 98 8.55 1.90 -1.60
N ALA A 99 7.90 0.79 -1.24
CA ALA A 99 7.45 -0.20 -2.20
C ALA A 99 6.44 0.38 -3.20
N LEU A 100 5.46 1.15 -2.72
CA LEU A 100 4.48 1.83 -3.56
C LEU A 100 5.13 2.78 -4.58
N VAL A 101 6.10 3.58 -4.14
CA VAL A 101 6.84 4.47 -5.02
C VAL A 101 7.62 3.67 -6.06
N CYS A 102 8.30 2.58 -5.68
CA CYS A 102 8.98 1.69 -6.63
C CYS A 102 8.04 1.13 -7.71
N ALA A 103 6.83 0.71 -7.33
CA ALA A 103 5.84 0.23 -8.30
C ALA A 103 5.47 1.31 -9.33
N SER A 104 5.32 2.56 -8.87
CA SER A 104 5.02 3.70 -9.74
C SER A 104 6.14 4.01 -10.73
N VAL A 105 7.39 3.95 -10.28
CA VAL A 105 8.58 4.16 -11.12
C VAL A 105 8.64 3.11 -12.24
N GLN A 106 8.32 1.85 -11.92
CA GLN A 106 8.35 0.77 -12.90
C GLN A 106 7.26 0.91 -13.97
N GLN A 107 6.03 1.27 -13.56
CA GLN A 107 4.85 1.22 -14.43
C GLN A 107 4.58 2.53 -15.16
N PHE A 108 5.00 3.66 -14.58
CA PHE A 108 4.69 5.01 -15.05
C PHE A 108 5.96 5.84 -15.19
N ALA A 109 6.99 5.25 -15.79
CA ALA A 109 8.26 5.93 -16.04
C ALA A 109 8.07 7.26 -16.78
N ASN A 110 8.86 8.27 -16.39
CA ASN A 110 8.83 9.63 -16.94
C ASN A 110 7.50 10.38 -16.74
N LYS A 111 6.71 10.04 -15.71
CA LYS A 111 5.47 10.75 -15.36
C LYS A 111 5.53 11.29 -13.94
N ASN A 112 4.82 12.40 -13.71
CA ASN A 112 4.46 12.81 -12.36
C ASN A 112 3.40 11.85 -11.84
N VAL A 113 3.59 11.27 -10.66
CA VAL A 113 2.66 10.29 -10.09
C VAL A 113 2.30 10.67 -8.67
N LEU A 114 0.99 10.75 -8.41
CA LEU A 114 0.42 10.80 -7.07
C LEU A 114 -0.14 9.40 -6.73
N ILE A 115 0.49 8.73 -5.78
CA ILE A 115 0.04 7.45 -5.25
C ILE A 115 -0.80 7.72 -4.00
N ILE A 116 -2.03 7.21 -3.98
CA ILE A 116 -2.98 7.30 -2.89
C ILE A 116 -3.21 5.89 -2.35
N ASP A 117 -2.65 5.56 -1.20
CA ASP A 117 -2.90 4.28 -0.52
C ASP A 117 -3.99 4.46 0.53
N ALA A 118 -5.18 3.94 0.26
CA ALA A 118 -6.33 3.98 1.14
C ALA A 118 -6.46 2.66 1.91
N GLY A 119 -5.92 2.63 3.12
CA GLY A 119 -5.99 1.50 4.04
C GLY A 119 -6.23 1.94 5.48
N THR A 120 -5.36 1.49 6.41
CA THR A 120 -5.48 1.90 7.83
C THR A 120 -5.35 3.41 7.98
N CYS A 121 -4.38 3.99 7.29
CA CYS A 121 -4.28 5.42 7.01
C CYS A 121 -4.56 5.63 5.51
N ILE A 122 -4.81 6.88 5.13
CA ILE A 122 -4.68 7.29 3.73
C ILE A 122 -3.32 7.97 3.60
N THR A 123 -2.43 7.42 2.78
CA THR A 123 -1.17 8.10 2.43
C THR A 123 -1.25 8.66 1.02
N TYR A 124 -0.57 9.78 0.84
CA TYR A 124 -0.41 10.45 -0.44
C TYR A 124 1.09 10.57 -0.66
N ASP A 125 1.57 10.00 -1.75
CA ASP A 125 2.98 9.91 -2.09
C ASP A 125 3.19 10.49 -3.48
N PHE A 126 4.09 11.46 -3.60
CA PHE A 126 4.35 12.14 -4.87
C PHE A 126 5.77 11.88 -5.35
N ILE A 127 5.87 11.48 -6.61
CA ILE A 127 7.12 11.30 -7.34
C ILE A 127 7.05 12.06 -8.66
N THR A 128 8.13 12.75 -9.00
CA THR A 128 8.24 13.52 -10.25
C THR A 128 8.51 12.62 -11.44
N ASN A 129 8.36 13.19 -12.64
CA ASN A 129 8.79 12.56 -13.89
C ASN A 129 10.32 12.29 -13.99
N THR A 130 11.13 12.80 -13.08
CA THR A 130 12.57 12.53 -12.97
C THR A 130 12.91 11.47 -11.91
N ASN A 131 11.91 10.78 -11.38
CA ASN A 131 12.04 9.83 -10.27
C ASN A 131 12.60 10.46 -8.99
N ASP A 132 12.25 11.73 -8.71
CA ASP A 132 12.50 12.35 -7.41
C ASP A 132 11.28 12.19 -6.52
N TYR A 133 11.41 11.41 -5.44
CA TYR A 133 10.37 11.28 -4.44
C TYR A 133 10.42 12.46 -3.48
N LEU A 134 9.36 13.28 -3.49
CA LEU A 134 9.31 14.54 -2.72
C LEU A 134 8.62 14.38 -1.36
N GLY A 135 8.00 13.22 -1.10
CA GLY A 135 7.19 13.00 0.09
C GLY A 135 5.69 13.06 -0.20
N GLY A 136 4.93 13.56 0.78
CA GLY A 136 3.50 13.79 0.66
C GLY A 136 2.82 13.88 2.02
N SER A 137 1.62 13.30 2.17
CA SER A 137 0.80 13.46 3.37
C SER A 137 0.24 12.14 3.91
N ILE A 138 -0.13 12.12 5.19
CA ILE A 138 -0.76 10.98 5.85
C ILE A 138 -2.00 11.50 6.59
N SER A 139 -3.14 10.86 6.38
CA SER A 139 -4.40 11.16 7.07
C SER A 139 -5.07 9.89 7.60
N PRO A 140 -6.05 9.98 8.51
CA PRO A 140 -6.78 8.82 9.00
C PRO A 140 -7.55 8.09 7.89
N GLY A 141 -7.46 6.76 7.86
CA GLY A 141 -8.29 5.91 7.00
C GLY A 141 -9.76 5.88 7.41
N ILE A 142 -10.62 5.32 6.57
CA ILE A 142 -12.08 5.31 6.79
C ILE A 142 -12.41 4.63 8.11
N ARG A 143 -11.92 3.40 8.34
CA ARG A 143 -12.20 2.64 9.56
C ARG A 143 -11.67 3.36 10.80
N MET A 144 -10.51 4.01 10.70
CA MET A 144 -9.92 4.78 11.81
C MET A 144 -10.83 5.94 12.22
N ARG A 145 -11.45 6.65 11.26
CA ARG A 145 -12.39 7.74 11.54
C ARG A 145 -13.64 7.26 12.28
N TYR A 146 -14.21 6.12 11.87
CA TYR A 146 -15.34 5.50 12.61
C TYR A 146 -14.95 5.13 14.04
N LYS A 147 -13.78 4.50 14.22
CA LYS A 147 -13.28 4.15 15.56
C LYS A 147 -13.02 5.38 16.42
N ALA A 148 -12.46 6.44 15.85
CA ALA A 148 -12.22 7.69 16.57
C ALA A 148 -13.53 8.31 17.08
N LEU A 149 -14.57 8.40 16.25
CA LEU A 149 -15.87 8.91 16.69
C LEU A 149 -16.49 8.04 17.79
N HIS A 150 -16.40 6.72 17.70
CA HIS A 150 -16.95 5.84 18.73
C HIS A 150 -16.17 5.92 20.06
N TYR A 151 -14.84 5.77 20.02
CA TYR A 151 -14.03 5.65 21.23
C TYR A 151 -13.66 7.00 21.87
N GLN A 152 -13.70 8.10 21.12
CA GLN A 152 -13.39 9.44 21.65
C GLN A 152 -14.65 10.27 21.93
N THR A 153 -15.82 9.65 21.92
CA THR A 153 -17.07 10.31 22.32
C THR A 153 -17.91 9.41 23.22
N ALA A 154 -18.81 9.99 24.01
CA ALA A 154 -19.55 9.23 25.03
C ALA A 154 -20.74 8.41 24.48
N LYS A 155 -21.29 8.77 23.31
CA LYS A 155 -22.60 8.26 22.86
C LYS A 155 -22.66 7.84 21.39
N LEU A 156 -21.61 8.06 20.59
CA LEU A 156 -21.68 7.69 19.18
C LEU A 156 -21.47 6.18 19.02
N PRO A 157 -22.31 5.49 18.22
CA PRO A 157 -22.18 4.05 18.02
C PRO A 157 -20.96 3.71 17.16
N LEU A 158 -20.39 2.51 17.36
CA LEU A 158 -19.44 1.95 16.41
C LEU A 158 -20.22 1.44 15.19
N LEU A 159 -20.02 2.09 14.05
CA LEU A 159 -20.65 1.70 12.79
C LEU A 159 -19.66 0.95 11.91
N GLU A 160 -20.18 0.14 10.99
CA GLU A 160 -19.43 -0.40 9.87
C GLU A 160 -19.44 0.58 8.70
N THR A 161 -18.44 0.47 7.81
CA THR A 161 -18.33 1.33 6.64
C THR A 161 -19.51 1.09 5.70
N GLN A 162 -20.29 2.14 5.44
CA GLN A 162 -21.42 2.10 4.53
C GLN A 162 -21.46 3.38 3.68
N PHE A 163 -21.74 3.24 2.38
CA PHE A 163 -21.95 4.40 1.53
C PHE A 163 -23.28 5.09 1.89
N PRO A 164 -23.30 6.39 2.19
CA PRO A 164 -24.52 7.09 2.57
C PRO A 164 -25.45 7.29 1.37
N GLU A 165 -26.74 7.04 1.54
CA GLU A 165 -27.76 7.28 0.50
C GLU A 165 -27.93 8.77 0.17
N HIS A 166 -27.69 9.63 1.15
CA HIS A 166 -27.86 11.08 1.03
C HIS A 166 -26.65 11.82 1.61
N PHE A 167 -26.34 12.96 1.02
CA PHE A 167 -25.30 13.85 1.52
C PHE A 167 -25.66 14.45 2.88
N ILE A 168 -26.91 14.86 3.09
CA ILE A 168 -27.35 15.38 4.39
C ILE A 168 -27.83 14.22 5.26
N GLY A 169 -27.12 13.97 6.36
CA GLY A 169 -27.51 12.95 7.34
C GLY A 169 -28.65 13.45 8.25
N ASN A 170 -29.80 12.77 8.22
CA ASN A 170 -30.99 13.11 9.02
C ASN A 170 -31.13 12.29 10.33
N SER A 171 -30.10 11.52 10.69
CA SER A 171 -29.99 10.76 11.93
C SER A 171 -28.52 10.69 12.34
N THR A 172 -28.22 10.35 13.59
CA THR A 172 -26.82 10.21 14.04
C THR A 172 -26.03 9.23 13.18
N ILE A 173 -26.64 8.10 12.81
CA ILE A 173 -26.01 7.08 11.97
C ILE A 173 -25.71 7.64 10.57
N ASN A 174 -26.72 8.29 9.95
CA ASN A 174 -26.56 8.87 8.62
C ASN A 174 -25.59 10.05 8.60
N ALA A 175 -25.56 10.85 9.66
CA ALA A 175 -24.64 11.98 9.81
C ALA A 175 -23.18 11.51 9.95
N ILE A 176 -22.94 10.43 10.72
CA ILE A 176 -21.60 9.82 10.83
C ILE A 176 -21.15 9.27 9.47
N ASN A 177 -21.99 8.45 8.83
CA ASN A 177 -21.66 7.85 7.52
C ASN A 177 -21.38 8.95 6.48
N SER A 178 -22.25 9.95 6.40
CA SER A 178 -22.08 11.08 5.48
C SER A 178 -20.78 11.83 5.74
N GLY A 179 -20.56 12.28 6.98
CA GLY A 179 -19.39 13.08 7.34
C GLY A 179 -18.07 12.36 7.10
N ILE A 180 -18.00 11.06 7.38
CA ILE A 180 -16.78 10.27 7.14
C ILE A 180 -16.56 10.04 5.65
N VAL A 181 -17.57 9.49 4.94
CA VAL A 181 -17.38 9.04 3.55
C VAL A 181 -17.21 10.23 2.61
N TYR A 182 -18.11 11.22 2.65
CA TYR A 182 -17.96 12.42 1.81
C TYR A 182 -16.78 13.29 2.24
N GLY A 183 -16.40 13.26 3.52
CA GLY A 183 -15.19 13.92 4.01
C GLY A 183 -13.94 13.34 3.36
N VAL A 184 -13.80 12.01 3.30
CA VAL A 184 -12.68 11.34 2.64
C VAL A 184 -12.68 11.56 1.12
N LEU A 185 -13.85 11.48 0.47
CA LEU A 185 -13.94 11.76 -0.97
C LEU A 185 -13.49 13.19 -1.30
N SER A 186 -13.98 14.17 -0.54
CA SER A 186 -13.60 15.57 -0.71
C SER A 186 -12.12 15.83 -0.41
N GLU A 187 -11.56 15.13 0.58
CA GLU A 187 -10.13 15.18 0.90
C GLU A 187 -9.29 14.68 -0.30
N ILE A 188 -9.63 13.51 -0.84
CA ILE A 188 -8.91 12.92 -1.98
C ILE A 188 -9.02 13.82 -3.22
N ASP A 189 -10.22 14.28 -3.56
CA ASP A 189 -10.45 15.16 -4.71
C ASP A 189 -9.68 16.48 -4.56
N GLY A 190 -9.74 17.11 -3.38
CA GLY A 190 -9.03 18.36 -3.11
C GLY A 190 -7.50 18.21 -3.15
N ILE A 191 -6.97 17.07 -2.69
CA ILE A 191 -5.54 16.78 -2.80
C ILE A 191 -5.14 16.58 -4.26
N ILE A 192 -5.90 15.80 -5.03
CA ILE A 192 -5.67 15.61 -6.46
C ILE A 192 -5.67 16.96 -7.20
N GLU A 193 -6.65 17.82 -6.94
CA GLU A 193 -6.75 19.15 -7.55
C GLU A 193 -5.53 20.01 -7.21
N ARG A 194 -5.05 19.96 -5.97
CA ARG A 194 -3.85 20.69 -5.53
C ARG A 194 -2.60 20.26 -6.29
N TYR A 195 -2.35 18.95 -6.41
CA TYR A 195 -1.21 18.45 -7.19
C TYR A 195 -1.37 18.73 -8.68
N SER A 196 -2.59 18.61 -9.22
CA SER A 196 -2.86 18.84 -10.65
C SER A 196 -2.68 20.31 -11.06
N ALA A 197 -2.77 21.25 -10.12
CA ALA A 197 -2.51 22.66 -10.36
C ALA A 197 -1.01 22.96 -10.55
N ASP A 198 -0.15 22.23 -9.85
CA ASP A 198 1.30 22.46 -9.85
C ASP A 198 2.04 21.53 -10.84
N TYR A 199 1.45 20.38 -11.20
CA TYR A 199 2.09 19.36 -12.03
C TYR A 199 1.18 18.91 -13.19
N SER A 200 1.59 19.22 -14.42
CA SER A 200 0.93 18.72 -15.63
C SER A 200 1.12 17.22 -15.81
N ASP A 201 0.20 16.59 -16.56
CA ASP A 201 0.21 15.16 -16.91
C ASP A 201 0.31 14.23 -15.69
N LEU A 202 -0.34 14.63 -14.59
CA LEU A 202 -0.36 13.89 -13.34
C LEU A 202 -1.08 12.54 -13.51
N THR A 203 -0.36 11.46 -13.22
CA THR A 203 -0.93 10.12 -13.08
C THR A 203 -1.36 9.91 -11.64
N ILE A 204 -2.60 9.46 -11.44
CA ILE A 204 -3.17 9.22 -10.11
C ILE A 204 -3.38 7.72 -9.94
N ILE A 205 -2.82 7.18 -8.86
CA ILE A 205 -2.93 5.76 -8.51
C ILE A 205 -3.69 5.66 -7.20
N LEU A 206 -4.68 4.78 -7.14
CA LEU A 206 -5.39 4.42 -5.91
C LEU A 206 -5.13 2.95 -5.60
N THR A 207 -4.68 2.69 -4.39
CA THR A 207 -4.39 1.35 -3.89
C THR A 207 -4.81 1.23 -2.43
N GLY A 208 -4.54 0.09 -1.81
CA GLY A 208 -4.96 -0.22 -0.44
C GLY A 208 -6.28 -0.97 -0.35
N GLY A 209 -6.65 -1.31 0.89
CA GLY A 209 -7.81 -2.15 1.19
C GLY A 209 -9.16 -1.49 0.87
N ASP A 210 -9.23 -0.16 0.95
CA ASP A 210 -10.47 0.61 0.72
C ASP A 210 -10.63 1.02 -0.76
N THR A 211 -9.70 0.63 -1.65
CA THR A 211 -9.74 0.95 -3.08
C THR A 211 -11.09 0.64 -3.72
N ASN A 212 -11.63 -0.55 -3.50
CA ASN A 212 -12.89 -0.98 -4.13
C ASN A 212 -14.10 -0.18 -3.66
N PHE A 213 -14.05 0.36 -2.44
CA PHE A 213 -15.10 1.21 -1.90
C PHE A 213 -15.03 2.61 -2.51
N LEU A 214 -13.82 3.16 -2.62
CA LEU A 214 -13.56 4.53 -3.10
C LEU A 214 -13.59 4.66 -4.62
N SER A 215 -13.06 3.69 -5.37
CA SER A 215 -12.90 3.77 -6.84
C SER A 215 -14.24 3.88 -7.59
N LYS A 216 -15.33 3.40 -7.00
CA LYS A 216 -16.68 3.54 -7.56
C LYS A 216 -17.19 4.97 -7.56
N GLN A 217 -16.62 5.82 -6.71
CA GLN A 217 -17.10 7.17 -6.42
C GLN A 217 -16.16 8.25 -6.93
N LEU A 218 -14.89 7.91 -7.12
CA LEU A 218 -13.88 8.81 -7.66
C LEU A 218 -13.84 8.77 -9.19
N LYS A 219 -13.26 9.81 -9.79
CA LYS A 219 -13.20 9.98 -11.26
C LYS A 219 -12.46 8.81 -11.93
N SER A 220 -12.86 8.49 -13.16
CA SER A 220 -12.35 7.37 -13.96
C SER A 220 -10.87 7.47 -14.36
N SER A 221 -10.22 8.61 -14.15
CA SER A 221 -8.80 8.83 -14.46
C SER A 221 -7.83 8.21 -13.44
N ILE A 222 -8.37 7.63 -12.36
CA ILE A 222 -7.57 7.01 -11.29
C ILE A 222 -7.32 5.53 -11.62
N PHE A 223 -6.05 5.14 -11.65
CA PHE A 223 -5.66 3.74 -11.79
C PHE A 223 -5.81 3.02 -10.46
N ALA A 224 -6.77 2.11 -10.37
CA ALA A 224 -7.01 1.31 -9.17
C ALA A 224 -6.28 -0.05 -9.25
N ASN A 225 -5.35 -0.33 -8.33
CA ASN A 225 -4.66 -1.62 -8.25
C ASN A 225 -4.39 -2.06 -6.79
N SER A 226 -5.07 -3.12 -6.33
CA SER A 226 -4.93 -3.64 -4.95
C SER A 226 -3.63 -4.39 -4.66
N ASN A 227 -2.86 -4.74 -5.70
CA ASN A 227 -1.59 -5.48 -5.59
C ASN A 227 -0.36 -4.61 -5.84
N PHE A 228 -0.55 -3.29 -5.99
CA PHE A 228 0.51 -2.34 -6.36
C PHE A 228 1.74 -2.41 -5.43
N LEU A 229 1.53 -2.56 -4.12
CA LEU A 229 2.62 -2.74 -3.16
C LEU A 229 3.45 -4.01 -3.45
N LEU A 230 2.80 -5.14 -3.76
CA LEU A 230 3.49 -6.40 -4.07
C LEU A 230 4.32 -6.29 -5.35
N GLU A 231 3.81 -5.58 -6.35
CA GLU A 231 4.53 -5.29 -7.60
C GLU A 231 5.78 -4.45 -7.32
N GLY A 232 5.67 -3.46 -6.44
CA GLY A 232 6.79 -2.63 -5.99
C GLY A 232 7.89 -3.42 -5.28
N LEU A 233 7.50 -4.32 -4.37
CA LEU A 233 8.45 -5.22 -3.70
C LEU A 233 9.14 -6.14 -4.71
N ASN A 234 8.40 -6.71 -5.65
CA ASN A 234 9.00 -7.54 -6.71
C ASN A 234 10.01 -6.74 -7.55
N PHE A 235 9.70 -5.48 -7.87
CA PHE A 235 10.61 -4.62 -8.62
C PHE A 235 11.89 -4.30 -7.82
N ILE A 236 11.77 -3.99 -6.53
CA ILE A 236 12.93 -3.79 -5.65
C ILE A 236 13.82 -5.02 -5.65
N LEU A 237 13.24 -6.22 -5.53
CA LEU A 237 14.00 -7.46 -5.55
C LEU A 237 14.75 -7.60 -6.87
N GLN A 238 14.06 -7.46 -8.01
CA GLN A 238 14.68 -7.54 -9.34
C GLN A 238 15.81 -6.51 -9.53
N TYR A 239 15.62 -5.27 -9.06
CA TYR A 239 16.62 -4.20 -9.14
C TYR A 239 17.91 -4.55 -8.40
N ASN A 240 17.80 -5.27 -7.29
CA ASN A 240 18.93 -5.63 -6.44
C ASN A 240 19.54 -7.02 -6.75
N THR A 241 18.93 -7.81 -7.64
CA THR A 241 19.40 -9.17 -7.96
C THR A 241 19.78 -9.37 -9.43
N ASN A 242 19.37 -8.46 -10.33
CA ASN A 242 19.71 -8.52 -11.75
C ASN A 242 20.92 -7.63 -12.12
N GLY A 243 21.76 -7.29 -11.13
CA GLY A 243 23.04 -6.59 -11.29
C GLY A 243 24.23 -7.53 -11.42
#